data_AF-A0A8N4L1J5-F1
#
_entry.id   AF-A0A8N4L1J5-F1
#
_cell.length_a   1.000
_cell.length_b   1.000
_cell.length_c   1.000
_cell.angle_alpha   90.00
_cell.angle_beta   90.00
_cell.angle_gamma   90.00
#
_symmetry.space_group_name_H-M   'P 1'
#
loop_
_entity.id
_entity.type
_entity.pdbx_description
1 polymer ?
#
loop_
_entity_poly.entity_id
_entity_poly.type
_entity_poly.pdbx_seq_one_letter_code
_entity_poly.pdbx_strand_id
1 'polypeptide(L)'
;MIYWEKARIPTQELRNCIPKLEGLYQQWRQLQKHAGRLSEVHKKKETDFLEKLEDLFDIAHANALSIITIEEDKQFLINQRLRGRPGFMYGIDYQLIAKEARVSERKMQEMKRKKRSDHEMQQLTQPAMLMTSSSSSSEDLDFCDLEEVPRVSKDLSPQAKRKRGRRTIITPKLAAALDKCKISDRNAVHILVAAIEALGYNVENFAINRCSIHNFRENLREQKAAEIKNIFKDRKLHAATLHWDGKLLPALTGKETVDRLSVILSNCGTDQLLGVPALQSGNGKEQATAVCETLAEWGLQDYVKALVFDTTASNTGAFKGACVLIENFLEKDLLYLPCRHHMYEIILKAIYEEKMGKTTGPTVPILKKFQTAWSGINVNNFKTGIEHEKVKENLDPVDVSRILDFVQDALQEQHPREDYREFLELTAIFLGTTPPRGVIFRVPGAIHHARWMAKAIYCLKIFMFRDEFKLSPHEENAICDICIFLIRVYVEAWFCAPSAAKAPYLDFSVLSTLYKYQNIDSDISRVALQKIKNHLWKFFTRFDLSDEFLNIDPSQWHKNEDFINALNLVKKLKVVNDPAERGVKLMEDYNNSFTKNEEQK
;
A
#
# COMPACT_ATOMS: atom_id res chain seq x y z
N MET A 1 5.24 -4.42 -28.80
CA MET A 1 5.23 -5.69 -29.57
C MET A 1 3.81 -6.23 -29.62
N ILE A 2 3.11 -6.42 -28.49
CA ILE A 2 1.64 -6.43 -28.26
C ILE A 2 0.73 -6.64 -29.50
N TYR A 3 0.60 -5.68 -30.41
CA TYR A 3 -0.24 -5.84 -31.62
C TYR A 3 0.17 -7.03 -32.51
N TRP A 4 1.46 -7.31 -32.65
CA TRP A 4 1.99 -8.47 -33.39
C TRP A 4 1.78 -9.77 -32.62
N GLU A 5 1.87 -9.72 -31.29
CA GLU A 5 1.56 -10.85 -30.39
C GLU A 5 0.06 -11.20 -30.45
N LYS A 6 -0.83 -10.19 -30.46
CA LYS A 6 -2.28 -10.36 -30.66
C LYS A 6 -2.62 -10.93 -32.04
N ALA A 7 -1.79 -10.67 -33.06
CA ALA A 7 -1.87 -11.29 -34.39
C ALA A 7 -1.18 -12.66 -34.49
N ARG A 8 -0.62 -13.21 -33.39
CA ARG A 8 0.19 -14.44 -33.32
C ARG A 8 1.42 -14.48 -34.24
N ILE A 9 1.84 -13.36 -34.81
CA ILE A 9 3.00 -13.30 -35.70
C ILE A 9 4.28 -13.32 -34.85
N PRO A 10 5.19 -14.30 -35.01
CA PRO A 10 6.46 -14.32 -34.28
C PRO A 10 7.28 -13.06 -34.60
N THR A 11 7.75 -12.34 -33.59
CA THR A 11 8.55 -11.12 -33.77
C THR A 11 10.06 -11.38 -33.63
N GLN A 12 10.86 -10.44 -34.10
CA GLN A 12 12.30 -10.37 -33.81
C GLN A 12 12.53 -9.97 -32.34
N GLU A 13 13.69 -10.34 -31.80
CA GLU A 13 14.13 -9.84 -30.49
C GLU A 13 14.32 -8.32 -30.51
N LEU A 14 14.07 -7.66 -29.38
CA LEU A 14 14.08 -6.19 -29.27
C LEU A 14 15.37 -5.54 -29.76
N ARG A 15 16.54 -6.20 -29.57
CA ARG A 15 17.86 -5.74 -30.07
C ARG A 15 17.93 -5.59 -31.60
N ASN A 16 17.09 -6.28 -32.35
CA ASN A 16 17.01 -6.20 -33.82
C ASN A 16 15.92 -5.20 -34.27
N CYS A 17 14.95 -4.91 -33.40
CA CYS A 17 13.91 -3.91 -33.64
C CYS A 17 14.41 -2.47 -33.37
N ILE A 18 15.26 -2.28 -32.37
CA ILE A 18 15.80 -0.95 -31.99
C ILE A 18 16.50 -0.26 -33.18
N PRO A 19 17.48 -0.88 -33.90
CA PRO A 19 18.15 -0.22 -35.03
C PRO A 19 17.22 0.15 -36.19
N LYS A 20 16.12 -0.59 -36.40
CA LYS A 20 15.11 -0.24 -37.41
C LYS A 20 14.37 1.05 -37.03
N LEU A 21 14.02 1.21 -35.75
CA LEU A 21 13.33 2.39 -35.24
C LEU A 21 14.28 3.60 -35.20
N GLU A 22 15.52 3.41 -34.74
CA GLU A 22 16.57 4.44 -34.77
C GLU A 22 16.85 4.93 -36.19
N GLY A 23 16.87 4.02 -37.18
CA GLY A 23 17.03 4.38 -38.60
C GLY A 23 15.89 5.25 -39.14
N LEU A 24 14.63 4.99 -38.75
CA LEU A 24 13.50 5.86 -39.09
C LEU A 24 13.58 7.21 -38.38
N TYR A 25 13.90 7.22 -37.09
CA TYR A 25 14.07 8.45 -36.31
C TYR A 25 15.19 9.33 -36.87
N GLN A 26 16.32 8.74 -37.30
CA GLN A 26 17.41 9.47 -37.95
C GLN A 26 16.98 10.04 -39.32
N GLN A 27 16.21 9.30 -40.12
CA GLN A 27 15.64 9.80 -41.38
C GLN A 27 14.70 10.99 -41.14
N TRP A 28 13.80 10.88 -40.16
CA TRP A 28 12.92 11.98 -39.75
C TRP A 28 13.71 13.20 -39.24
N ARG A 29 14.71 13.01 -38.37
CA ARG A 29 15.56 14.11 -37.85
C ARG A 29 16.37 14.81 -38.96
N GLN A 30 16.79 14.07 -39.99
CA GLN A 30 17.45 14.68 -41.17
C GLN A 30 16.48 15.52 -42.00
N LEU A 31 15.22 15.08 -42.16
CA LEU A 31 14.18 15.89 -42.79
C LEU A 31 13.86 17.14 -41.95
N GLN A 32 13.59 16.97 -40.66
CA GLN A 32 13.27 18.05 -39.72
C GLN A 32 14.37 19.13 -39.67
N LYS A 33 15.65 18.74 -39.66
CA LYS A 33 16.80 19.67 -39.70
C LYS A 33 16.84 20.53 -40.97
N HIS A 34 16.12 20.15 -42.02
CA HIS A 34 16.14 20.80 -43.33
C HIS A 34 14.76 21.26 -43.83
N ALA A 35 13.71 21.23 -42.99
CA ALA A 35 12.32 21.50 -43.38
C ALA A 35 12.08 22.85 -44.09
N GLY A 36 12.93 23.86 -43.89
CA GLY A 36 12.89 25.13 -44.66
C GLY A 36 13.39 25.04 -46.11
N ARG A 37 13.80 23.86 -46.60
CA ARG A 37 14.52 23.68 -47.88
C ARG A 37 13.57 23.28 -49.01
N LEU A 38 13.01 24.27 -49.70
CA LEU A 38 11.98 24.10 -50.75
C LEU A 38 12.41 23.36 -52.05
N SER A 39 13.59 22.73 -52.11
CA SER A 39 14.05 22.05 -53.33
C SER A 39 13.27 20.77 -53.62
N GLU A 40 13.08 20.46 -54.91
CA GLU A 40 12.32 19.28 -55.37
C GLU A 40 12.88 17.97 -54.81
N VAL A 41 14.21 17.85 -54.70
CA VAL A 41 14.90 16.69 -54.11
C VAL A 41 14.62 16.55 -52.61
N HIS A 42 14.32 17.64 -51.88
CA HIS A 42 13.91 17.57 -50.48
C HIS A 42 12.43 17.19 -50.37
N LYS A 43 11.55 17.87 -51.11
CA LYS A 43 10.12 17.55 -51.18
C LYS A 43 9.87 16.09 -51.57
N LYS A 44 10.60 15.57 -52.56
CA LYS A 44 10.52 14.15 -52.92
C LYS A 44 10.92 13.24 -51.75
N LYS A 45 12.00 13.54 -51.02
CA LYS A 45 12.40 12.74 -49.85
C LYS A 45 11.40 12.82 -48.69
N GLU A 46 10.65 13.91 -48.59
CA GLU A 46 9.54 14.05 -47.66
C GLU A 46 8.34 13.18 -48.09
N THR A 47 7.94 13.22 -49.37
CA THR A 47 6.93 12.31 -49.94
C THR A 47 7.33 10.84 -49.80
N ASP A 48 8.55 10.47 -50.21
CA ASP A 48 9.11 9.12 -50.12
C ASP A 48 9.12 8.60 -48.66
N PHE A 49 9.25 9.50 -47.67
CA PHE A 49 9.19 9.16 -46.24
C PHE A 49 7.76 9.03 -45.72
N LEU A 50 6.85 9.92 -46.14
CA LEU A 50 5.42 9.85 -45.78
C LEU A 50 4.77 8.59 -46.36
N GLU A 51 5.00 8.28 -47.64
CA GLU A 51 4.52 7.05 -48.28
C GLU A 51 5.02 5.79 -47.56
N LYS A 52 6.23 5.83 -46.98
CA LYS A 52 6.84 4.74 -46.22
C LYS A 52 6.26 4.58 -44.81
N LEU A 53 5.58 5.59 -44.25
CA LEU A 53 4.84 5.46 -42.98
C LEU A 53 3.51 4.73 -43.14
N GLU A 54 2.98 4.63 -44.36
CA GLU A 54 1.77 3.86 -44.68
C GLU A 54 2.04 2.38 -44.95
N ASP A 55 3.30 1.98 -45.09
CA ASP A 55 3.73 0.59 -45.19
C ASP A 55 3.96 -0.05 -43.80
N LEU A 56 4.00 -1.38 -43.75
CA LEU A 56 4.16 -2.12 -42.49
C LEU A 56 5.56 -1.95 -41.89
N PHE A 57 5.64 -1.46 -40.65
CA PHE A 57 6.88 -1.47 -39.86
C PHE A 57 7.22 -2.91 -39.42
N ASP A 58 7.80 -3.68 -40.34
CA ASP A 58 7.96 -5.12 -40.20
C ASP A 58 8.99 -5.51 -39.13
N ILE A 59 8.47 -6.02 -38.01
CA ILE A 59 9.24 -6.64 -36.92
C ILE A 59 9.03 -8.16 -36.84
N ALA A 60 8.46 -8.80 -37.86
CA ALA A 60 8.32 -10.26 -37.92
C ALA A 60 9.69 -10.94 -37.91
N HIS A 61 9.77 -12.08 -37.22
CA HIS A 61 10.91 -12.97 -37.23
C HIS A 61 11.29 -13.32 -38.67
N ALA A 62 12.59 -13.44 -38.98
CA ALA A 62 13.05 -13.70 -40.36
C ALA A 62 12.37 -14.93 -40.98
N ASN A 63 12.17 -15.97 -40.17
CA ASN A 63 11.53 -17.22 -40.56
C ASN A 63 10.02 -17.27 -40.19
N ALA A 64 9.34 -16.13 -39.99
CA ALA A 64 7.95 -16.12 -39.49
C ALA A 64 6.98 -16.96 -40.32
N LEU A 65 7.07 -16.90 -41.67
CA LEU A 65 6.23 -17.71 -42.58
C LEU A 65 6.47 -19.22 -42.46
N SER A 66 7.62 -19.65 -41.92
CA SER A 66 7.96 -21.05 -41.64
C SER A 66 7.58 -21.49 -40.22
N ILE A 67 7.36 -20.54 -39.30
CA ILE A 67 6.99 -20.79 -37.90
C ILE A 67 5.46 -20.77 -37.74
N ILE A 68 4.77 -19.91 -38.48
CA ILE A 68 3.30 -19.86 -38.51
C ILE A 68 2.77 -21.13 -39.18
N THR A 69 1.94 -21.90 -38.48
CA THR A 69 1.37 -23.16 -38.97
C THR A 69 -0.03 -23.02 -39.58
N ILE A 70 -0.71 -21.89 -39.34
CA ILE A 70 -2.06 -21.57 -39.84
C ILE A 70 -1.89 -20.81 -41.17
N GLU A 71 -2.53 -21.26 -42.25
CA GLU A 71 -2.32 -20.68 -43.59
C GLU A 71 -2.95 -19.29 -43.70
N GLU A 72 -4.07 -19.08 -43.02
CA GLU A 72 -4.78 -17.81 -42.89
C GLU A 72 -3.90 -16.74 -42.20
N ASP A 73 -3.20 -17.11 -41.11
CA ASP A 73 -2.26 -16.22 -40.40
C ASP A 73 -1.02 -15.89 -41.27
N LYS A 74 -0.55 -16.82 -42.13
CA LYS A 74 0.50 -16.53 -43.12
C LYS A 74 0.00 -15.56 -44.18
N GLN A 75 -1.19 -15.81 -44.75
CA GLN A 75 -1.76 -14.97 -45.79
C GLN A 75 -2.07 -13.56 -45.25
N PHE A 76 -2.46 -13.44 -43.98
CA PHE A 76 -2.56 -12.15 -43.30
C PHE A 76 -1.20 -11.42 -43.24
N LEU A 77 -0.11 -12.08 -42.80
CA LEU A 77 1.23 -11.46 -42.80
C LEU A 77 1.70 -11.08 -44.22
N ILE A 78 1.39 -11.89 -45.23
CA ILE A 78 1.68 -11.56 -46.64
C ILE A 78 0.90 -10.33 -47.07
N ASN A 79 -0.42 -10.28 -46.79
CA ASN A 79 -1.27 -9.16 -47.16
C ASN A 79 -0.87 -7.85 -46.45
N GLN A 80 -0.49 -7.90 -45.16
CA GLN A 80 0.00 -6.72 -44.44
C GLN A 80 1.34 -6.21 -44.98
N ARG A 81 2.14 -7.05 -45.66
CA ARG A 81 3.37 -6.64 -46.35
C ARG A 81 3.13 -6.04 -47.74
N LEU A 82 1.90 -6.07 -48.26
CA LEU A 82 1.54 -5.39 -49.51
C LEU A 82 1.24 -3.92 -49.25
N ARG A 83 1.59 -3.07 -50.23
CA ARG A 83 1.36 -1.62 -50.18
C ARG A 83 -0.12 -1.32 -49.95
N GLY A 84 -0.43 -0.46 -48.99
CA GLY A 84 -1.80 -0.14 -48.58
C GLY A 84 -2.47 -1.17 -47.67
N ARG A 85 -1.74 -2.18 -47.18
CA ARG A 85 -2.14 -3.11 -46.09
C ARG A 85 -3.55 -3.73 -46.27
N PRO A 86 -3.84 -4.44 -47.38
CA PRO A 86 -5.15 -5.04 -47.63
C PRO A 86 -5.60 -6.00 -46.52
N GLY A 87 -6.81 -5.74 -45.98
CA GLY A 87 -7.44 -6.54 -44.93
C GLY A 87 -7.04 -6.13 -43.50
N PHE A 88 -7.89 -6.47 -42.53
CA PHE A 88 -7.74 -6.11 -41.13
C PHE A 88 -8.39 -7.15 -40.21
N MET A 89 -7.98 -7.22 -38.94
CA MET A 89 -8.56 -8.14 -37.97
C MET A 89 -9.89 -7.57 -37.44
N TYR A 90 -11.00 -8.26 -37.71
CA TYR A 90 -12.36 -7.78 -37.40
C TYR A 90 -12.88 -8.18 -36.00
N GLY A 91 -12.25 -9.13 -35.32
CA GLY A 91 -12.70 -9.61 -34.01
C GLY A 91 -11.84 -10.72 -33.41
N ILE A 92 -12.22 -11.18 -32.23
CA ILE A 92 -11.54 -12.24 -31.47
C ILE A 92 -12.16 -13.60 -31.84
N ASP A 93 -11.35 -14.56 -32.29
CA ASP A 93 -11.78 -15.94 -32.52
C ASP A 93 -11.85 -16.73 -31.20
N TYR A 94 -13.02 -16.65 -30.55
CA TYR A 94 -13.32 -17.40 -29.34
C TYR A 94 -13.28 -18.93 -29.53
N GLN A 95 -13.54 -19.46 -30.74
CA GLN A 95 -13.50 -20.91 -30.98
C GLN A 95 -12.08 -21.44 -30.99
N LEU A 96 -11.17 -20.70 -31.63
CA LEU A 96 -9.75 -21.03 -31.71
C LEU A 96 -9.05 -20.82 -30.36
N ILE A 97 -9.35 -19.74 -29.62
CA ILE A 97 -8.88 -19.57 -28.23
C ILE A 97 -9.33 -20.74 -27.35
N ALA A 98 -10.61 -21.13 -27.41
CA ALA A 98 -11.12 -22.28 -26.66
C ALA A 98 -10.47 -23.61 -27.10
N LYS A 99 -9.96 -23.72 -28.33
CA LYS A 99 -9.21 -24.89 -28.84
C LYS A 99 -7.77 -24.89 -28.32
N GLU A 100 -7.08 -23.75 -28.38
CA GLU A 100 -5.71 -23.56 -27.89
C GLU A 100 -5.62 -23.77 -26.36
N ALA A 101 -6.57 -23.24 -25.58
CA ALA A 101 -6.64 -23.43 -24.14
C ALA A 101 -6.70 -24.91 -23.74
N ARG A 102 -7.58 -25.71 -24.40
CA ARG A 102 -7.69 -27.17 -24.21
C ARG A 102 -6.43 -27.94 -24.60
N VAL A 103 -5.61 -27.44 -25.52
CA VAL A 103 -4.32 -28.04 -25.88
C VAL A 103 -3.24 -27.67 -24.85
N SER A 104 -3.21 -26.42 -24.38
CA SER A 104 -2.29 -25.95 -23.35
C SER A 104 -2.51 -26.69 -22.02
N GLU A 105 -3.77 -26.86 -21.61
CA GLU A 105 -4.12 -27.61 -20.40
C GLU A 105 -3.64 -29.07 -20.47
N ARG A 106 -3.85 -29.76 -21.60
CA ARG A 106 -3.36 -31.13 -21.80
C ARG A 106 -1.83 -31.21 -21.65
N LYS A 107 -1.08 -30.29 -22.26
CA LYS A 107 0.39 -30.22 -22.11
C LYS A 107 0.82 -29.94 -20.67
N MET A 108 0.08 -29.09 -19.94
CA MET A 108 0.34 -28.84 -18.52
C MET A 108 0.08 -30.08 -17.66
N GLN A 109 -1.01 -30.82 -17.90
CA GLN A 109 -1.30 -32.07 -17.19
C GLN A 109 -0.24 -33.14 -17.49
N GLU A 110 0.22 -33.25 -18.74
CA GLU A 110 1.30 -34.15 -19.15
C GLU A 110 2.65 -33.81 -18.48
N MET A 111 3.05 -32.52 -18.46
CA MET A 111 4.24 -32.08 -17.72
C MET A 111 4.13 -32.32 -16.22
N LYS A 112 2.94 -32.15 -15.61
CA LYS A 112 2.71 -32.49 -14.19
C LYS A 112 2.86 -34.00 -13.93
N ARG A 113 2.36 -34.86 -14.82
CA ARG A 113 2.56 -36.32 -14.74
C ARG A 113 4.03 -36.70 -14.87
N LYS A 114 4.76 -36.10 -15.82
CA LYS A 114 6.19 -36.38 -16.03
C LYS A 114 7.03 -36.00 -14.81
N LYS A 115 6.90 -34.75 -14.32
CA LYS A 115 7.57 -34.30 -13.09
C LYS A 115 7.26 -35.17 -11.86
N ARG A 116 6.04 -35.69 -11.76
CA ARG A 116 5.65 -36.62 -10.69
C ARG A 116 6.39 -37.95 -10.80
N SER A 117 6.44 -38.55 -12.00
CA SER A 117 7.21 -39.77 -12.27
C SER A 117 8.72 -39.59 -12.02
N ASP A 118 9.28 -38.43 -12.40
CA ASP A 118 10.68 -38.10 -12.18
C ASP A 118 10.99 -38.01 -10.67
N HIS A 119 10.08 -37.45 -9.87
CA HIS A 119 10.23 -37.30 -8.42
C HIS A 119 10.01 -38.61 -7.66
N GLU A 120 9.00 -39.41 -8.04
CA GLU A 120 8.75 -40.75 -7.47
C GLU A 120 9.94 -41.69 -7.73
N MET A 121 10.62 -41.56 -8.88
CA MET A 121 11.85 -42.31 -9.19
C MET A 121 13.08 -41.83 -8.41
N GLN A 122 13.18 -40.55 -8.05
CA GLN A 122 14.24 -40.02 -7.20
C GLN A 122 14.13 -40.50 -5.73
N GLN A 123 12.91 -40.66 -5.20
CA GLN A 123 12.72 -41.11 -3.82
C GLN A 123 13.15 -42.57 -3.58
N LEU A 124 13.22 -43.40 -4.63
CA LEU A 124 13.61 -44.82 -4.56
C LEU A 124 15.12 -45.07 -4.47
N THR A 125 15.98 -44.03 -4.44
CA THR A 125 17.44 -44.18 -4.67
C THR A 125 18.37 -43.60 -3.60
N GLN A 126 17.88 -43.23 -2.42
CA GLN A 126 18.74 -42.77 -1.30
C GLN A 126 18.81 -43.78 -0.14
N PRO A 127 20.03 -44.15 0.34
CA PRO A 127 20.19 -44.89 1.59
C PRO A 127 20.00 -43.95 2.80
N ALA A 128 19.32 -44.44 3.85
CA ALA A 128 19.16 -43.68 5.08
C ALA A 128 20.47 -43.60 5.88
N MET A 129 20.81 -42.41 6.38
CA MET A 129 21.91 -42.20 7.32
C MET A 129 21.41 -41.36 8.50
N LEU A 130 21.61 -41.86 9.72
CA LEU A 130 21.06 -41.30 10.95
C LEU A 130 22.19 -40.84 11.86
N MET A 131 22.20 -39.55 12.23
CA MET A 131 23.06 -39.00 13.28
C MET A 131 22.33 -37.92 14.06
N THR A 132 22.63 -37.85 15.36
CA THR A 132 21.98 -36.96 16.32
C THR A 132 22.94 -35.90 16.83
N SER A 133 22.43 -34.69 17.09
CA SER A 133 23.00 -33.77 18.06
C SER A 133 21.87 -32.87 18.60
N SER A 134 21.96 -32.45 19.86
CA SER A 134 20.85 -31.84 20.58
C SER A 134 21.26 -30.55 21.30
N SER A 135 20.41 -29.54 21.20
CA SER A 135 20.41 -28.37 22.08
C SER A 135 18.98 -27.83 22.20
N SER A 136 18.64 -27.27 23.37
CA SER A 136 17.25 -27.09 23.79
C SER A 136 16.65 -25.72 23.43
N SER A 137 15.59 -25.72 22.63
CA SER A 137 14.45 -24.82 22.79
C SER A 137 13.21 -25.48 22.19
N SER A 138 12.12 -25.59 22.93
CA SER A 138 10.96 -26.43 22.60
C SER A 138 10.20 -25.97 21.34
N GLU A 139 10.06 -26.86 20.37
CA GLU A 139 9.17 -26.72 19.21
C GLU A 139 8.06 -27.78 19.27
N ASP A 140 6.86 -27.40 19.71
CA ASP A 140 5.67 -28.25 19.66
C ASP A 140 5.10 -28.25 18.22
N LEU A 141 5.60 -29.15 17.38
CA LEU A 141 4.92 -29.52 16.13
C LEU A 141 3.67 -30.34 16.50
N ASP A 142 2.46 -29.79 16.30
CA ASP A 142 1.17 -30.45 16.56
C ASP A 142 0.94 -31.64 15.57
N PHE A 143 1.67 -32.74 15.74
CA PHE A 143 1.31 -34.04 15.19
C PHE A 143 0.16 -34.62 16.03
N CYS A 144 -0.84 -35.22 15.38
CA CYS A 144 -2.05 -35.70 16.05
C CYS A 144 -1.86 -37.09 16.66
N ASP A 145 -1.01 -37.20 17.68
CA ASP A 145 -0.83 -38.44 18.43
C ASP A 145 -1.64 -38.52 19.74
N LEU A 146 -1.88 -39.74 20.22
CA LEU A 146 -2.79 -40.06 21.31
C LEU A 146 -2.06 -40.26 22.64
N GLU A 147 -1.60 -39.18 23.28
CA GLU A 147 -1.09 -39.27 24.66
C GLU A 147 -2.23 -39.46 25.67
N GLU A 148 -2.35 -40.68 26.22
CA GLU A 148 -3.09 -40.90 27.46
C GLU A 148 -2.27 -40.43 28.67
N VAL A 149 -2.86 -39.53 29.47
CA VAL A 149 -2.26 -39.05 30.72
C VAL A 149 -2.01 -40.23 31.66
N PRO A 150 -0.78 -40.47 32.14
CA PRO A 150 -0.46 -41.64 32.96
C PRO A 150 -1.18 -41.57 34.32
N ARG A 151 -2.15 -42.46 34.52
CA ARG A 151 -2.77 -42.70 35.82
C ARG A 151 -2.08 -43.84 36.55
N VAL A 152 -1.87 -43.64 37.85
CA VAL A 152 -1.24 -44.63 38.75
C VAL A 152 -2.01 -45.95 38.72
N SER A 153 -1.27 -47.05 38.80
CA SER A 153 -1.74 -48.41 38.57
C SER A 153 -2.80 -48.90 39.57
N LYS A 154 -3.88 -49.50 39.04
CA LYS A 154 -4.48 -50.73 39.57
C LYS A 154 -5.38 -51.44 38.54
N ASP A 155 -5.17 -52.75 38.47
CA ASP A 155 -5.98 -53.84 37.92
C ASP A 155 -6.60 -53.73 36.51
N LEU A 156 -6.21 -54.70 35.67
CA LEU A 156 -6.70 -54.88 34.30
C LEU A 156 -8.11 -55.47 34.29
N SER A 157 -9.08 -54.65 33.86
CA SER A 157 -10.36 -55.12 33.32
C SER A 157 -10.61 -54.44 31.96
N PRO A 158 -11.30 -55.10 31.01
CA PRO A 158 -11.44 -54.57 29.66
C PRO A 158 -12.35 -53.33 29.64
N GLN A 159 -11.75 -52.14 29.56
CA GLN A 159 -12.49 -50.88 29.53
C GLN A 159 -13.45 -50.84 28.33
N ALA A 160 -14.74 -50.66 28.61
CA ALA A 160 -15.73 -50.43 27.57
C ALA A 160 -15.39 -49.15 26.80
N LYS A 161 -15.52 -49.18 25.46
CA LYS A 161 -15.21 -48.05 24.57
C LYS A 161 -15.90 -46.77 25.08
N ARG A 162 -15.11 -45.75 25.47
CA ARG A 162 -15.61 -44.47 26.02
C ARG A 162 -16.71 -43.90 25.12
N LYS A 163 -17.94 -43.78 25.64
CA LYS A 163 -19.08 -43.23 24.89
C LYS A 163 -18.86 -41.73 24.69
N ARG A 164 -18.45 -41.33 23.48
CA ARG A 164 -18.22 -39.91 23.14
C ARG A 164 -19.52 -39.11 23.28
N GLY A 165 -19.48 -38.03 24.04
CA GLY A 165 -20.60 -37.10 24.22
C GLY A 165 -21.14 -36.58 22.90
N ARG A 166 -22.47 -36.52 22.78
CA ARG A 166 -23.19 -36.16 21.55
C ARG A 166 -23.78 -34.74 21.57
N ARG A 167 -23.81 -34.06 22.71
CA ARG A 167 -24.39 -32.71 22.81
C ARG A 167 -23.33 -31.66 22.47
N THR A 168 -23.50 -30.96 21.34
CA THR A 168 -22.70 -29.77 21.02
C THR A 168 -23.03 -28.66 22.01
N ILE A 169 -22.02 -28.14 22.73
CA ILE A 169 -22.19 -26.99 23.64
C ILE A 169 -21.77 -25.66 23.00
N ILE A 170 -20.92 -25.70 21.97
CA ILE A 170 -20.48 -24.47 21.28
C ILE A 170 -21.66 -23.93 20.46
N THR A 171 -21.91 -22.63 20.61
CA THR A 171 -22.92 -21.86 19.88
C THR A 171 -22.25 -20.66 19.22
N PRO A 172 -22.87 -19.99 18.22
CA PRO A 172 -22.27 -18.81 17.59
C PRO A 172 -21.91 -17.69 18.58
N LYS A 173 -22.75 -17.51 19.62
CA LYS A 173 -22.52 -16.55 20.70
C LYS A 173 -21.34 -16.93 21.60
N LEU A 174 -21.20 -18.23 21.92
CA LEU A 174 -20.10 -18.74 22.75
C LEU A 174 -18.76 -18.74 21.98
N ALA A 175 -18.76 -19.14 20.71
CA ALA A 175 -17.58 -19.06 19.85
C ALA A 175 -17.08 -17.62 19.74
N ALA A 176 -17.95 -16.67 19.36
CA ALA A 176 -17.59 -15.25 19.29
C ALA A 176 -17.11 -14.68 20.64
N ALA A 177 -17.62 -15.17 21.78
CA ALA A 177 -17.14 -14.77 23.10
C ALA A 177 -15.74 -15.32 23.42
N LEU A 178 -15.46 -16.59 23.11
CA LEU A 178 -14.13 -17.20 23.24
C LEU A 178 -13.11 -16.48 22.34
N ASP A 179 -13.48 -16.17 21.11
CA ASP A 179 -12.67 -15.41 20.18
C ASP A 179 -12.39 -13.98 20.69
N LYS A 180 -13.44 -13.28 21.14
CA LYS A 180 -13.36 -11.93 21.73
C LYS A 180 -12.44 -11.89 22.95
N CYS A 181 -12.40 -12.96 23.73
CA CYS A 181 -11.52 -13.08 24.88
C CYS A 181 -10.12 -13.64 24.53
N LYS A 182 -9.81 -13.81 23.23
CA LYS A 182 -8.56 -14.39 22.68
C LYS A 182 -8.19 -15.74 23.32
N ILE A 183 -9.20 -16.58 23.57
CA ILE A 183 -9.06 -17.90 24.20
C ILE A 183 -8.63 -18.94 23.16
N SER A 184 -7.56 -19.68 23.44
CA SER A 184 -7.08 -20.81 22.63
C SER A 184 -8.02 -22.02 22.73
N ASP A 185 -8.03 -22.91 21.74
CA ASP A 185 -8.88 -24.11 21.79
C ASP A 185 -8.55 -25.03 22.97
N ARG A 186 -7.26 -25.10 23.37
CA ARG A 186 -6.83 -25.82 24.59
C ARG A 186 -7.47 -25.17 25.84
N ASN A 187 -7.39 -23.85 25.99
CA ASN A 187 -8.00 -23.14 27.14
C ASN A 187 -9.53 -23.18 27.13
N ALA A 188 -10.15 -23.17 25.95
CA ALA A 188 -11.60 -23.29 25.80
C ALA A 188 -12.13 -24.64 26.32
N VAL A 189 -11.40 -25.75 26.10
CA VAL A 189 -11.73 -27.04 26.72
C VAL A 189 -11.74 -26.93 28.24
N HIS A 190 -10.68 -26.40 28.86
CA HIS A 190 -10.58 -26.30 30.32
C HIS A 190 -11.69 -25.44 30.94
N ILE A 191 -11.98 -24.27 30.35
CA ILE A 191 -13.05 -23.37 30.82
C ILE A 191 -14.43 -24.05 30.71
N LEU A 192 -14.70 -24.76 29.63
CA LEU A 192 -16.00 -25.41 29.41
C LEU A 192 -16.20 -26.62 30.32
N VAL A 193 -15.16 -27.44 30.55
CA VAL A 193 -15.22 -28.55 31.52
C VAL A 193 -15.56 -28.03 32.91
N ALA A 194 -14.77 -27.07 33.43
CA ALA A 194 -14.98 -26.52 34.76
C ALA A 194 -16.36 -25.83 34.92
N ALA A 195 -16.85 -25.14 33.89
CA ALA A 195 -18.17 -24.53 33.92
C ALA A 195 -19.32 -25.55 33.96
N ILE A 196 -19.17 -26.70 33.29
CA ILE A 196 -20.18 -27.78 33.27
C ILE A 196 -20.22 -28.52 34.61
N GLU A 197 -19.06 -28.78 35.20
CA GLU A 197 -18.91 -29.38 36.53
C GLU A 197 -19.49 -28.47 37.61
N ALA A 198 -19.19 -27.16 37.57
CA ALA A 198 -19.75 -26.17 38.49
C ALA A 198 -21.28 -25.99 38.36
N LEU A 199 -21.85 -26.33 37.20
CA LEU A 199 -23.30 -26.35 36.96
C LEU A 199 -23.94 -27.72 37.27
N GLY A 200 -23.20 -28.69 37.80
CA GLY A 200 -23.71 -30.00 38.22
C GLY A 200 -24.02 -30.98 37.09
N TYR A 201 -23.56 -30.71 35.86
CA TYR A 201 -23.77 -31.59 34.70
C TYR A 201 -22.60 -32.56 34.50
N ASN A 202 -22.87 -33.80 34.07
CA ASN A 202 -21.80 -34.72 33.66
C ASN A 202 -21.23 -34.32 32.29
N VAL A 203 -19.94 -34.00 32.27
CA VAL A 203 -19.10 -33.61 31.11
C VAL A 203 -19.15 -34.62 29.97
N GLU A 204 -19.23 -35.92 30.24
CA GLU A 204 -19.22 -36.99 29.23
C GLU A 204 -20.40 -36.92 28.26
N ASN A 205 -21.47 -36.19 28.59
CA ASN A 205 -22.61 -35.97 27.68
C ASN A 205 -22.28 -35.04 26.49
N PHE A 206 -21.24 -34.21 26.61
CA PHE A 206 -20.95 -33.10 25.72
C PHE A 206 -19.77 -33.38 24.76
N ALA A 207 -19.84 -32.82 23.56
CA ALA A 207 -18.84 -33.01 22.50
C ALA A 207 -17.62 -32.08 22.66
N ILE A 208 -16.93 -32.15 23.81
CA ILE A 208 -15.86 -31.21 24.18
C ILE A 208 -14.49 -31.85 23.95
N ASN A 209 -13.78 -31.34 22.94
CA ASN A 209 -12.38 -31.65 22.63
C ASN A 209 -11.82 -30.56 21.72
N ARG A 210 -10.50 -30.37 21.69
CA ARG A 210 -9.81 -29.31 20.94
C ARG A 210 -10.32 -29.22 19.49
N CYS A 211 -10.32 -30.33 18.75
CA CYS A 211 -10.69 -30.35 17.34
C CYS A 211 -12.17 -30.01 17.12
N SER A 212 -13.10 -30.55 17.92
CA SER A 212 -14.52 -30.16 17.81
C SER A 212 -14.78 -28.67 18.10
N ILE A 213 -13.99 -28.04 18.97
CA ILE A 213 -14.06 -26.58 19.19
C ILE A 213 -13.46 -25.84 17.99
N HIS A 214 -12.27 -26.25 17.55
CA HIS A 214 -11.53 -25.66 16.43
C HIS A 214 -12.36 -25.62 15.14
N ASN A 215 -12.81 -26.80 14.66
CA ASN A 215 -13.60 -26.94 13.44
C ASN A 215 -14.91 -26.15 13.51
N PHE A 216 -15.54 -26.04 14.69
CA PHE A 216 -16.76 -25.25 14.86
C PHE A 216 -16.50 -23.74 14.81
N ARG A 217 -15.38 -23.26 15.38
CA ARG A 217 -14.94 -21.87 15.24
C ARG A 217 -14.56 -21.54 13.81
N GLU A 218 -13.90 -22.46 13.10
CA GLU A 218 -13.55 -22.37 11.69
C GLU A 218 -14.79 -22.24 10.80
N ASN A 219 -15.72 -23.19 10.86
CA ASN A 219 -16.99 -23.16 10.10
C ASN A 219 -17.79 -21.87 10.35
N LEU A 220 -17.79 -21.33 11.58
CA LEU A 220 -18.46 -20.06 11.90
C LEU A 220 -17.75 -18.82 11.34
N ARG A 221 -16.44 -18.86 11.13
CA ARG A 221 -15.67 -17.77 10.51
C ARG A 221 -15.86 -17.80 8.99
N GLU A 222 -15.85 -18.97 8.37
CA GLU A 222 -16.23 -19.17 6.97
C GLU A 222 -17.66 -18.68 6.67
N GLN A 223 -18.64 -19.07 7.49
CA GLN A 223 -20.04 -18.64 7.34
C GLN A 223 -20.19 -17.12 7.41
N LYS A 224 -19.54 -16.47 8.39
CA LYS A 224 -19.54 -14.99 8.51
C LYS A 224 -18.84 -14.31 7.34
N ALA A 225 -17.71 -14.85 6.87
CA ALA A 225 -17.01 -14.29 5.72
C ALA A 225 -17.86 -14.37 4.44
N ALA A 226 -18.58 -15.49 4.23
CA ALA A 226 -19.53 -15.64 3.13
C ALA A 226 -20.74 -14.69 3.27
N GLU A 227 -21.28 -14.52 4.48
CA GLU A 227 -22.37 -13.58 4.78
C GLU A 227 -21.96 -12.13 4.45
N ILE A 228 -20.81 -11.67 4.95
CA ILE A 228 -20.24 -10.34 4.64
C ILE A 228 -20.04 -10.17 3.14
N LYS A 229 -19.46 -11.17 2.46
CA LYS A 229 -19.18 -11.13 1.02
C LYS A 229 -20.46 -11.05 0.17
N ASN A 230 -21.55 -11.67 0.61
CA ASN A 230 -22.86 -11.57 -0.05
C ASN A 230 -23.51 -10.20 0.21
N ILE A 231 -23.56 -9.76 1.47
CA ILE A 231 -24.08 -8.43 1.86
C ILE A 231 -23.35 -7.29 1.13
N PHE A 232 -22.05 -7.44 0.87
CA PHE A 232 -21.29 -6.47 0.09
C PHE A 232 -21.58 -6.54 -1.41
N LYS A 233 -21.77 -7.74 -1.98
CA LYS A 233 -22.14 -7.92 -3.40
C LYS A 233 -23.53 -7.40 -3.76
N ASP A 234 -24.47 -7.44 -2.83
CA ASP A 234 -25.82 -6.89 -3.03
C ASP A 234 -25.83 -5.35 -3.06
N ARG A 235 -24.73 -4.68 -2.70
CA ARG A 235 -24.58 -3.23 -2.84
C ARG A 235 -24.38 -2.87 -4.32
N LYS A 236 -25.20 -1.95 -4.82
CA LYS A 236 -24.97 -1.29 -6.12
C LYS A 236 -23.79 -0.33 -6.02
N LEU A 237 -22.59 -0.86 -6.22
CA LEU A 237 -21.37 -0.07 -6.36
C LEU A 237 -21.41 0.65 -7.73
N HIS A 238 -21.06 1.94 -7.76
CA HIS A 238 -20.99 2.73 -9.00
C HIS A 238 -19.55 3.10 -9.36
N ALA A 239 -18.76 3.44 -8.35
CA ALA A 239 -17.32 3.63 -8.40
C ALA A 239 -16.71 3.15 -7.08
N ALA A 240 -15.43 2.78 -7.09
CA ALA A 240 -14.71 2.40 -5.91
C ALA A 240 -13.22 2.77 -6.02
N THR A 241 -12.62 3.06 -4.87
CA THR A 241 -11.18 3.26 -4.72
C THR A 241 -10.58 1.98 -4.15
N LEU A 242 -9.46 1.54 -4.74
CA LEU A 242 -8.73 0.34 -4.33
C LEU A 242 -7.49 0.77 -3.53
N HIS A 243 -7.34 0.24 -2.33
CA HIS A 243 -6.28 0.55 -1.40
C HIS A 243 -5.46 -0.71 -1.11
N TRP A 244 -4.13 -0.62 -1.11
CA TRP A 244 -3.27 -1.70 -0.62
C TRP A 244 -2.03 -1.19 0.12
N ASP A 245 -1.65 -1.94 1.16
CA ASP A 245 -0.43 -1.74 1.94
C ASP A 245 0.16 -3.09 2.39
N GLY A 246 1.49 -3.16 2.49
CA GLY A 246 2.25 -4.40 2.72
C GLY A 246 3.03 -4.37 4.03
N LYS A 247 2.97 -5.46 4.79
CA LYS A 247 3.56 -5.53 6.12
C LYS A 247 4.10 -6.93 6.44
N LEU A 248 5.38 -6.97 6.81
CA LEU A 248 6.00 -8.15 7.43
C LEU A 248 5.31 -8.48 8.76
N LEU A 249 4.76 -9.68 8.84
CA LEU A 249 4.10 -10.24 10.02
C LEU A 249 4.59 -11.68 10.26
N PRO A 250 4.58 -12.20 11.49
CA PRO A 250 4.95 -13.60 11.75
C PRO A 250 4.10 -14.59 10.94
N ALA A 251 4.71 -15.70 10.52
CA ALA A 251 4.00 -16.84 9.96
C ALA A 251 3.04 -17.44 11.01
N LEU A 252 1.90 -17.95 10.57
CA LEU A 252 0.93 -18.62 11.46
C LEU A 252 1.43 -19.97 11.99
N THR A 253 2.53 -20.48 11.43
CA THR A 253 3.06 -21.84 11.61
C THR A 253 4.55 -21.89 11.97
N GLY A 254 5.21 -20.77 12.23
CA GLY A 254 6.67 -20.79 12.46
C GLY A 254 7.31 -19.47 12.87
N LYS A 255 8.64 -19.51 13.06
CA LYS A 255 9.49 -18.40 13.54
C LYS A 255 9.79 -17.33 12.47
N GLU A 256 9.37 -17.55 11.23
CA GLU A 256 9.67 -16.69 10.08
C GLU A 256 8.70 -15.52 9.92
N THR A 257 9.13 -14.46 9.25
CA THR A 257 8.27 -13.31 8.88
C THR A 257 7.86 -13.38 7.42
N VAL A 258 6.55 -13.34 7.17
CA VAL A 258 5.93 -13.35 5.84
C VAL A 258 5.40 -11.95 5.53
N ASP A 259 5.57 -11.48 4.31
CA ASP A 259 4.96 -10.22 3.88
C ASP A 259 3.46 -10.43 3.62
N ARG A 260 2.61 -9.60 4.21
CA ARG A 260 1.16 -9.68 4.11
C ARG A 260 0.60 -8.38 3.58
N LEU A 261 -0.21 -8.48 2.54
CA LEU A 261 -0.80 -7.34 1.85
C LEU A 261 -2.26 -7.18 2.27
N SER A 262 -2.62 -6.10 2.95
CA SER A 262 -4.04 -5.78 3.15
C SER A 262 -4.62 -5.19 1.86
N VAL A 263 -5.69 -5.76 1.34
CA VAL A 263 -6.40 -5.28 0.14
C VAL A 263 -7.77 -4.78 0.57
N ILE A 264 -8.02 -3.48 0.44
CA ILE A 264 -9.22 -2.79 0.90
C ILE A 264 -9.88 -2.08 -0.29
N LEU A 265 -11.22 -2.09 -0.35
CA LEU A 265 -11.99 -1.40 -1.38
C LEU A 265 -13.00 -0.46 -0.73
N SER A 266 -12.90 0.82 -1.10
CA SER A 266 -13.62 1.94 -0.49
C SER A 266 -14.64 2.54 -1.45
N ASN A 267 -15.90 2.61 -1.03
CA ASN A 267 -16.99 3.25 -1.77
C ASN A 267 -17.93 4.00 -0.82
N CYS A 268 -18.31 5.24 -1.17
CA CYS A 268 -19.24 6.11 -0.45
C CYS A 268 -19.04 6.17 1.09
N GLY A 269 -17.79 6.23 1.55
CA GLY A 269 -17.47 6.26 2.99
C GLY A 269 -17.58 4.90 3.70
N THR A 270 -17.66 3.79 2.96
CA THR A 270 -17.53 2.44 3.50
C THR A 270 -16.28 1.75 2.96
N ASP A 271 -15.40 1.34 3.87
CA ASP A 271 -14.17 0.61 3.58
C ASP A 271 -14.38 -0.88 3.84
N GLN A 272 -14.23 -1.71 2.81
CA GLN A 272 -14.34 -3.16 2.91
C GLN A 272 -12.97 -3.80 2.76
N LEU A 273 -12.49 -4.47 3.81
CA LEU A 273 -11.35 -5.39 3.69
C LEU A 273 -11.78 -6.57 2.81
N LEU A 274 -11.09 -6.78 1.69
CA LEU A 274 -11.33 -7.89 0.76
C LEU A 274 -10.48 -9.11 1.10
N GLY A 275 -9.28 -8.90 1.64
CA GLY A 275 -8.37 -9.97 2.04
C GLY A 275 -7.05 -9.48 2.62
N VAL A 276 -6.30 -10.41 3.23
CA VAL A 276 -4.92 -10.19 3.69
C VAL A 276 -3.98 -11.29 3.16
N PRO A 277 -3.86 -11.44 1.82
CA PRO A 277 -2.98 -12.43 1.19
C PRO A 277 -1.53 -12.35 1.66
N ALA A 278 -0.89 -13.52 1.72
CA ALA A 278 0.54 -13.66 1.97
C ALA A 278 1.32 -13.60 0.65
N LEU A 279 2.34 -12.76 0.58
CA LEU A 279 3.20 -12.60 -0.59
C LEU A 279 4.48 -13.41 -0.46
N GLN A 280 4.99 -13.92 -1.59
CA GLN A 280 6.35 -14.49 -1.66
C GLN A 280 7.43 -13.41 -1.54
N SER A 281 7.12 -12.17 -1.93
CA SER A 281 7.94 -10.97 -1.67
C SER A 281 7.13 -9.69 -1.93
N GLY A 282 7.45 -8.59 -1.23
CA GLY A 282 6.83 -7.28 -1.41
C GLY A 282 7.21 -6.52 -2.69
N ASN A 283 7.38 -7.24 -3.81
CA ASN A 283 7.65 -6.61 -5.11
C ASN A 283 6.34 -6.34 -5.88
N GLY A 284 6.38 -5.35 -6.78
CA GLY A 284 5.18 -4.83 -7.45
C GLY A 284 4.38 -5.85 -8.26
N LYS A 285 5.02 -6.92 -8.75
CA LYS A 285 4.32 -8.00 -9.46
C LYS A 285 3.49 -8.83 -8.51
N GLU A 286 4.07 -9.32 -7.41
CA GLU A 286 3.35 -10.16 -6.46
C GLU A 286 2.26 -9.37 -5.73
N GLN A 287 2.51 -8.08 -5.45
CA GLN A 287 1.52 -7.14 -4.94
C GLN A 287 0.34 -6.98 -5.92
N ALA A 288 0.59 -6.76 -7.21
CA ALA A 288 -0.47 -6.69 -8.21
C ALA A 288 -1.22 -8.02 -8.39
N THR A 289 -0.52 -9.15 -8.47
CA THR A 289 -1.14 -10.48 -8.59
C THR A 289 -2.11 -10.74 -7.44
N ALA A 290 -1.67 -10.56 -6.18
CA ALA A 290 -2.52 -10.78 -5.01
C ALA A 290 -3.73 -9.83 -4.96
N VAL A 291 -3.56 -8.56 -5.36
CA VAL A 291 -4.67 -7.58 -5.47
C VAL A 291 -5.68 -8.00 -6.54
N CYS A 292 -5.22 -8.40 -7.72
CA CYS A 292 -6.04 -8.79 -8.85
C CYS A 292 -6.79 -10.10 -8.61
N GLU A 293 -6.14 -11.09 -7.98
CA GLU A 293 -6.76 -12.34 -7.52
C GLU A 293 -7.84 -12.06 -6.46
N THR A 294 -7.53 -11.23 -5.45
CA THR A 294 -8.50 -10.82 -4.42
C THR A 294 -9.71 -10.11 -5.04
N LEU A 295 -9.50 -9.20 -6.00
CA LEU A 295 -10.60 -8.55 -6.72
C LEU A 295 -11.45 -9.54 -7.53
N ALA A 296 -10.82 -10.52 -8.18
CA ALA A 296 -11.52 -11.53 -8.98
C ALA A 296 -12.34 -12.50 -8.13
N GLU A 297 -11.83 -12.93 -6.97
CA GLU A 297 -12.60 -13.73 -5.99
C GLU A 297 -13.85 -13.02 -5.49
N TRP A 298 -13.81 -11.68 -5.41
CA TRP A 298 -14.96 -10.86 -5.00
C TRP A 298 -15.83 -10.42 -6.18
N GLY A 299 -15.35 -10.48 -7.42
CA GLY A 299 -16.08 -10.03 -8.62
C GLY A 299 -16.23 -8.52 -8.70
N LEU A 300 -15.20 -7.76 -8.28
CA LEU A 300 -15.25 -6.30 -8.11
C LEU A 300 -14.48 -5.49 -9.18
N GLN A 301 -13.91 -6.16 -10.19
CA GLN A 301 -13.04 -5.57 -11.22
C GLN A 301 -13.65 -4.39 -12.00
N ASP A 302 -14.97 -4.34 -12.14
CA ASP A 302 -15.65 -3.30 -12.91
C ASP A 302 -16.00 -2.05 -12.09
N TYR A 303 -15.97 -2.13 -10.76
CA TYR A 303 -16.30 -1.00 -9.90
C TYR A 303 -15.08 -0.13 -9.56
N VAL A 304 -13.86 -0.67 -9.63
CA VAL A 304 -12.63 0.10 -9.41
C VAL A 304 -12.53 1.24 -10.44
N LYS A 305 -12.28 2.46 -9.94
CA LYS A 305 -12.01 3.70 -10.72
C LYS A 305 -10.76 4.44 -10.27
N ALA A 306 -10.31 4.21 -9.03
CA ALA A 306 -9.15 4.88 -8.46
C ALA A 306 -8.26 3.91 -7.67
N LEU A 307 -6.98 4.24 -7.57
CA LEU A 307 -5.94 3.47 -6.87
C LEU A 307 -5.27 4.35 -5.79
N VAL A 308 -5.24 3.90 -4.54
CA VAL A 308 -4.54 4.53 -3.41
C VAL A 308 -3.43 3.62 -2.92
N PHE A 309 -2.20 4.16 -2.87
CA PHE A 309 -0.98 3.40 -2.62
C PHE A 309 0.13 4.30 -2.08
N ASP A 310 1.05 3.73 -1.30
CA ASP A 310 2.30 4.40 -0.91
C ASP A 310 3.24 4.55 -2.12
N THR A 311 3.99 5.65 -2.20
CA THR A 311 4.79 6.00 -3.41
C THR A 311 6.13 5.25 -3.51
N THR A 312 6.14 3.97 -3.15
CA THR A 312 7.30 3.08 -3.26
C THR A 312 7.59 2.73 -4.72
N ALA A 313 8.81 2.28 -5.02
CA ALA A 313 9.15 1.77 -6.34
C ALA A 313 8.38 0.49 -6.71
N SER A 314 7.96 -0.32 -5.72
CA SER A 314 7.13 -1.51 -5.93
C SER A 314 5.72 -1.15 -6.41
N ASN A 315 5.14 -0.04 -5.95
CA ASN A 315 3.84 0.42 -6.43
C ASN A 315 3.98 1.23 -7.72
N THR A 316 4.93 2.17 -7.78
CA THR A 316 4.89 3.27 -8.76
C THR A 316 5.68 3.08 -10.05
N GLY A 317 6.56 2.06 -10.13
CA GLY A 317 7.51 1.88 -11.23
C GLY A 317 6.87 1.65 -12.61
N ALA A 318 7.38 2.34 -13.64
CA ALA A 318 6.71 2.48 -14.94
C ALA A 318 6.39 1.17 -15.71
N PHE A 319 7.12 0.08 -15.46
CA PHE A 319 6.95 -1.20 -16.20
C PHE A 319 6.62 -2.42 -15.32
N LYS A 320 6.80 -2.30 -14.00
CA LYS A 320 6.67 -3.41 -13.02
C LYS A 320 6.06 -2.96 -11.68
N GLY A 321 5.61 -1.71 -11.61
CA GLY A 321 4.92 -1.16 -10.45
C GLY A 321 3.51 -1.74 -10.36
N ALA A 322 3.05 -2.02 -9.13
CA ALA A 322 1.75 -2.64 -8.90
C ALA A 322 0.61 -1.89 -9.60
N CYS A 323 0.60 -0.55 -9.59
CA CYS A 323 -0.47 0.24 -10.20
C CYS A 323 -0.61 -0.01 -11.70
N VAL A 324 0.52 -0.07 -12.42
CA VAL A 324 0.56 -0.30 -13.88
C VAL A 324 0.12 -1.73 -14.20
N LEU A 325 0.49 -2.70 -13.37
CA LEU A 325 0.07 -4.10 -13.56
C LEU A 325 -1.42 -4.30 -13.24
N ILE A 326 -1.98 -3.54 -12.28
CA ILE A 326 -3.41 -3.52 -11.96
C ILE A 326 -4.23 -2.88 -13.09
N GLU A 327 -3.80 -1.74 -13.66
CA GLU A 327 -4.48 -1.13 -14.82
C GLU A 327 -4.47 -2.06 -16.05
N ASN A 328 -3.34 -2.70 -16.35
CA ASN A 328 -3.23 -3.68 -17.43
C ASN A 328 -4.12 -4.92 -17.21
N PHE A 329 -4.30 -5.38 -15.96
CA PHE A 329 -5.19 -6.50 -15.63
C PHE A 329 -6.67 -6.13 -15.72
N LEU A 330 -7.03 -4.89 -15.34
CA LEU A 330 -8.41 -4.40 -15.35
C LEU A 330 -8.86 -3.86 -16.71
N GLU A 331 -7.93 -3.75 -17.68
CA GLU A 331 -8.04 -3.12 -19.00
C GLU A 331 -8.66 -1.71 -18.95
N LYS A 332 -8.29 -0.93 -17.92
CA LYS A 332 -8.92 0.36 -17.60
C LYS A 332 -7.89 1.41 -17.19
N ASP A 333 -8.11 2.62 -17.70
CA ASP A 333 -7.54 3.86 -17.18
C ASP A 333 -8.08 4.15 -15.78
N LEU A 334 -7.20 4.28 -14.79
CA LEU A 334 -7.57 4.55 -13.40
C LEU A 334 -7.00 5.89 -12.88
N LEU A 335 -7.68 6.46 -11.90
CA LEU A 335 -7.25 7.67 -11.19
C LEU A 335 -6.23 7.31 -10.10
N TYR A 336 -5.01 7.82 -10.21
CA TYR A 336 -3.96 7.59 -9.21
C TYR A 336 -4.07 8.60 -8.06
N LEU A 337 -4.25 8.10 -6.85
CA LEU A 337 -4.36 8.87 -5.62
C LEU A 337 -3.22 8.47 -4.66
N PRO A 338 -1.96 8.88 -4.94
CA PRO A 338 -0.82 8.53 -4.11
C PRO A 338 -0.98 9.00 -2.66
N CYS A 339 -0.54 8.17 -1.71
CA CYS A 339 -0.67 8.43 -0.28
C CYS A 339 0.02 9.73 0.15
N ARG A 340 -0.77 10.73 0.53
CA ARG A 340 -0.25 12.07 0.88
C ARG A 340 0.49 12.08 2.22
N HIS A 341 0.07 11.28 3.19
CA HIS A 341 0.82 11.06 4.43
C HIS A 341 2.24 10.54 4.14
N HIS A 342 2.38 9.57 3.22
CA HIS A 342 3.69 9.04 2.80
C HIS A 342 4.54 10.10 2.08
N MET A 343 3.94 10.94 1.22
CA MET A 343 4.63 12.09 0.60
C MET A 343 5.15 13.07 1.66
N TYR A 344 4.33 13.45 2.64
CA TYR A 344 4.74 14.35 3.72
C TYR A 344 5.79 13.70 4.64
N GLU A 345 5.74 12.40 4.89
CA GLU A 345 6.82 11.66 5.56
C GLU A 345 8.14 11.71 4.78
N ILE A 346 8.13 11.57 3.45
CA ILE A 346 9.31 11.73 2.60
C ILE A 346 9.87 13.15 2.67
N ILE A 347 9.02 14.18 2.66
CA ILE A 347 9.40 15.59 2.81
C ILE A 347 10.07 15.82 4.17
N LEU A 348 9.42 15.45 5.28
CA LEU A 348 9.98 15.61 6.63
C LEU A 348 11.25 14.78 6.84
N LYS A 349 11.33 13.57 6.28
CA LYS A 349 12.55 12.76 6.29
C LYS A 349 13.70 13.48 5.59
N ALA A 350 13.46 14.08 4.43
CA ALA A 350 14.50 14.78 3.69
C ALA A 350 14.98 16.05 4.41
N ILE A 351 14.05 16.83 4.97
CA ILE A 351 14.36 17.99 5.83
C ILE A 351 15.21 17.58 7.04
N TYR A 352 14.83 16.48 7.70
CA TYR A 352 15.60 15.92 8.81
C TYR A 352 17.00 15.47 8.37
N GLU A 353 17.14 14.80 7.22
CA GLU A 353 18.43 14.37 6.68
C GLU A 353 19.34 15.53 6.26
N GLU A 354 18.78 16.66 5.84
CA GLU A 354 19.53 17.88 5.51
C GLU A 354 20.07 18.57 6.78
N LYS A 355 19.23 18.69 7.82
CA LYS A 355 19.56 19.41 9.06
C LYS A 355 20.35 18.58 10.09
N MET A 356 20.12 17.27 10.17
CA MET A 356 20.72 16.36 11.16
C MET A 356 21.64 15.30 10.54
N GLY A 357 21.84 15.33 9.22
CA GLY A 357 22.62 14.35 8.48
C GLY A 357 21.89 13.03 8.19
N LYS A 358 22.43 12.26 7.23
CA LYS A 358 21.85 10.98 6.79
C LYS A 358 22.17 9.85 7.76
N THR A 359 21.14 9.14 8.22
CA THR A 359 21.30 7.96 9.08
C THR A 359 21.35 6.67 8.26
N THR A 360 22.47 5.94 8.33
CA THR A 360 22.62 4.62 7.67
C THR A 360 21.97 3.46 8.46
N GLY A 361 21.66 3.67 9.74
CA GLY A 361 21.04 2.65 10.61
C GLY A 361 19.50 2.71 10.65
N PRO A 362 18.85 1.62 11.11
CA PRO A 362 17.38 1.50 11.16
C PRO A 362 16.70 2.36 12.24
N THR A 363 17.47 3.06 13.08
CA THR A 363 17.00 3.97 14.12
C THR A 363 17.80 5.26 14.10
N VAL A 364 17.13 6.41 14.23
CA VAL A 364 17.79 7.72 14.26
C VAL A 364 18.55 7.91 15.60
N PRO A 365 19.87 8.19 15.62
CA PRO A 365 20.67 8.09 16.85
C PRO A 365 20.23 9.02 17.99
N ILE A 366 20.00 10.30 17.72
CA ILE A 366 19.58 11.28 18.74
C ILE A 366 18.18 10.98 19.29
N LEU A 367 17.25 10.51 18.46
CA LEU A 367 15.93 10.07 18.91
C LEU A 367 16.06 8.87 19.87
N LYS A 368 17.03 7.97 19.61
CA LYS A 368 17.33 6.85 20.50
C LYS A 368 18.02 7.28 21.79
N LYS A 369 18.91 8.28 21.76
CA LYS A 369 19.46 8.93 22.97
C LYS A 369 18.30 9.48 23.84
N PHE A 370 17.38 10.23 23.24
CA PHE A 370 16.23 10.84 23.93
C PHE A 370 15.29 9.80 24.54
N GLN A 371 14.93 8.75 23.78
CA GLN A 371 14.10 7.66 24.29
C GLN A 371 14.75 6.95 25.49
N THR A 372 16.08 6.76 25.48
CA THR A 372 16.82 6.14 26.59
C THR A 372 16.91 7.09 27.80
N ALA A 373 17.04 8.40 27.56
CA ALA A 373 17.13 9.41 28.62
C ALA A 373 15.78 9.72 29.29
N TRP A 374 14.66 9.36 28.68
CA TRP A 374 13.31 9.78 29.10
C TRP A 374 12.97 9.50 30.56
N SER A 375 13.47 8.41 31.16
CA SER A 375 13.22 8.07 32.57
C SER A 375 13.89 9.02 33.57
N GLY A 376 14.84 9.87 33.13
CA GLY A 376 15.50 10.89 33.93
C GLY A 376 15.09 12.34 33.61
N ILE A 377 14.17 12.55 32.66
CA ILE A 377 13.69 13.89 32.28
C ILE A 377 12.54 14.31 33.21
N ASN A 378 12.63 15.47 33.84
CA ASN A 378 11.52 16.08 34.57
C ASN A 378 10.50 16.64 33.58
N VAL A 379 9.44 15.88 33.31
CA VAL A 379 8.36 16.26 32.38
C VAL A 379 7.64 17.58 32.72
N ASN A 380 7.81 18.11 33.93
CA ASN A 380 7.26 19.40 34.34
C ASN A 380 8.19 20.59 34.03
N ASN A 381 9.50 20.35 33.83
CA ASN A 381 10.50 21.38 33.52
C ASN A 381 10.72 21.51 32.00
N PHE A 382 9.61 21.66 31.27
CA PHE A 382 9.64 21.96 29.84
C PHE A 382 9.60 23.48 29.62
N LYS A 383 10.14 23.93 28.49
CA LYS A 383 9.93 25.29 27.97
C LYS A 383 9.21 25.22 26.64
N THR A 384 8.22 26.08 26.41
CA THR A 384 7.50 26.14 25.14
C THR A 384 8.45 26.50 23.98
N GLY A 385 7.99 26.32 22.75
CA GLY A 385 8.72 26.74 21.56
C GLY A 385 8.75 28.26 21.44
N ILE A 386 7.60 28.92 21.66
CA ILE A 386 7.43 30.37 21.49
C ILE A 386 8.20 31.24 22.50
N GLU A 387 8.69 30.66 23.61
CA GLU A 387 9.69 31.28 24.50
C GLU A 387 11.07 31.47 23.84
N HIS A 388 11.42 30.68 22.83
CA HIS A 388 12.74 30.75 22.20
C HIS A 388 12.78 31.86 21.14
N GLU A 389 13.74 32.77 21.26
CA GLU A 389 13.90 33.97 20.42
C GLU A 389 13.77 33.67 18.92
N LYS A 390 14.63 32.81 18.36
CA LYS A 390 14.58 32.37 16.95
C LYS A 390 13.23 31.77 16.51
N VAL A 391 12.46 31.14 17.40
CA VAL A 391 11.13 30.59 17.08
C VAL A 391 10.12 31.72 17.01
N LYS A 392 10.16 32.66 17.95
CA LYS A 392 9.31 33.85 18.03
C LYS A 392 9.55 34.84 16.88
N GLU A 393 10.80 35.02 16.46
CA GLU A 393 11.15 35.82 15.27
C GLU A 393 10.55 35.22 13.98
N ASN A 394 10.47 33.89 13.92
CA ASN A 394 9.99 33.14 12.75
C ASN A 394 8.52 32.71 12.87
N LEU A 395 7.77 33.16 13.89
CA LEU A 395 6.34 32.90 14.07
C LEU A 395 5.62 34.21 14.45
N ASP A 396 5.05 34.87 13.44
CA ASP A 396 4.26 36.07 13.66
C ASP A 396 2.93 35.76 14.39
N PRO A 397 2.36 36.69 15.17
CA PRO A 397 1.17 36.42 15.98
C PRO A 397 -0.08 36.02 15.18
N VAL A 398 -0.17 36.38 13.90
CA VAL A 398 -1.31 36.06 13.03
C VAL A 398 -1.24 34.59 12.61
N ASP A 399 -0.07 34.12 12.20
CA ASP A 399 0.16 32.68 11.95
C ASP A 399 0.02 31.85 13.24
N VAL A 400 0.48 32.34 14.39
CA VAL A 400 0.28 31.64 15.67
C VAL A 400 -1.21 31.48 16.01
N SER A 401 -2.03 32.53 15.89
CA SER A 401 -3.48 32.41 16.08
C SER A 401 -4.09 31.42 15.10
N ARG A 402 -3.85 31.62 13.80
CA ARG A 402 -4.38 30.78 12.71
C ARG A 402 -4.08 29.28 12.90
N ILE A 403 -2.87 28.96 13.32
CA ILE A 403 -2.44 27.58 13.57
C ILE A 403 -3.06 27.04 14.87
N LEU A 404 -3.21 27.86 15.93
CA LEU A 404 -3.91 27.46 17.15
C LEU A 404 -5.40 27.24 16.93
N ASP A 405 -6.06 28.05 16.11
CA ASP A 405 -7.46 27.89 15.72
C ASP A 405 -7.65 26.56 14.97
N PHE A 406 -6.82 26.31 13.94
CA PHE A 406 -6.78 25.04 13.21
C PHE A 406 -6.54 23.82 14.12
N VAL A 407 -5.61 23.93 15.07
CA VAL A 407 -5.28 22.85 16.02
C VAL A 407 -6.41 22.61 17.01
N GLN A 408 -7.14 23.64 17.45
CA GLN A 408 -8.32 23.49 18.30
C GLN A 408 -9.47 22.78 17.59
N ASP A 409 -9.76 23.15 16.33
CA ASP A 409 -10.74 22.48 15.48
C ASP A 409 -10.35 21.01 15.25
N ALA A 410 -9.12 20.77 14.79
CA ALA A 410 -8.62 19.42 14.53
C ALA A 410 -8.66 18.53 15.79
N LEU A 411 -8.40 19.09 16.98
CA LEU A 411 -8.49 18.35 18.24
C LEU A 411 -9.93 17.92 18.63
N GLN A 412 -10.98 18.45 17.98
CA GLN A 412 -12.34 17.92 18.13
C GLN A 412 -12.59 16.68 17.27
N GLU A 413 -11.80 16.45 16.22
CA GLU A 413 -11.99 15.32 15.30
C GLU A 413 -11.61 13.96 15.93
N GLN A 414 -12.25 12.90 15.45
CA GLN A 414 -11.87 11.53 15.77
C GLN A 414 -10.71 11.06 14.88
N HIS A 415 -9.48 11.18 15.38
CA HIS A 415 -8.31 10.67 14.67
C HIS A 415 -8.23 9.13 14.68
N PRO A 416 -7.73 8.49 13.61
CA PRO A 416 -7.55 7.03 13.55
C PRO A 416 -6.38 6.51 14.40
N ARG A 417 -5.58 7.41 15.00
CA ARG A 417 -4.43 7.08 15.84
C ARG A 417 -4.22 8.12 16.95
N GLU A 418 -3.63 7.64 18.04
CA GLU A 418 -3.21 8.47 19.19
C GLU A 418 -1.95 9.30 18.95
N ASP A 419 -1.07 8.91 18.00
CA ASP A 419 0.12 9.68 17.62
C ASP A 419 -0.27 11.00 16.91
N TYR A 420 -1.36 10.99 16.15
CA TYR A 420 -1.94 12.19 15.52
C TYR A 420 -2.47 13.16 16.59
N ARG A 421 -3.25 12.67 17.55
CA ARG A 421 -3.74 13.48 18.68
C ARG A 421 -2.58 14.06 19.49
N GLU A 422 -1.56 13.25 19.78
CA GLU A 422 -0.36 13.70 20.48
C GLU A 422 0.39 14.80 19.71
N PHE A 423 0.50 14.73 18.39
CA PHE A 423 1.17 15.78 17.60
C PHE A 423 0.44 17.13 17.65
N LEU A 424 -0.90 17.14 17.65
CA LEU A 424 -1.70 18.35 17.87
C LEU A 424 -1.59 18.86 19.32
N GLU A 425 -1.68 17.95 20.31
CA GLU A 425 -1.46 18.26 21.73
C GLU A 425 -0.08 18.95 21.94
N LEU A 426 0.98 18.41 21.35
CA LEU A 426 2.34 18.98 21.39
C LEU A 426 2.48 20.29 20.60
N THR A 427 1.73 20.47 19.51
CA THR A 427 1.73 21.70 18.70
C THR A 427 1.15 22.87 19.50
N ALA A 428 0.02 22.65 20.18
CA ALA A 428 -0.57 23.66 21.06
C ALA A 428 0.38 24.03 22.22
N ILE A 429 1.01 23.03 22.88
CA ILE A 429 1.99 23.27 23.96
C ILE A 429 3.21 24.05 23.43
N PHE A 430 3.74 23.69 22.25
CA PHE A 430 4.87 24.39 21.64
C PHE A 430 4.56 25.88 21.36
N LEU A 431 3.32 26.19 21.00
CA LEU A 431 2.80 27.55 20.81
C LEU A 431 2.32 28.24 22.10
N GLY A 432 2.55 27.65 23.28
CA GLY A 432 2.22 28.24 24.58
C GLY A 432 0.77 28.08 25.03
N THR A 433 -0.03 27.26 24.35
CA THR A 433 -1.44 27.00 24.68
C THR A 433 -1.61 25.66 25.38
N THR A 434 -2.51 25.58 26.36
CA THR A 434 -2.84 24.33 27.06
C THR A 434 -3.87 23.52 26.25
N PRO A 435 -3.60 22.25 25.87
CA PRO A 435 -4.56 21.41 25.17
C PRO A 435 -5.81 21.08 26.02
N PRO A 436 -6.92 20.61 25.41
CA PRO A 436 -8.15 20.26 26.15
C PRO A 436 -8.00 19.19 27.24
N ARG A 437 -6.91 18.41 27.22
CA ARG A 437 -6.57 17.38 28.22
C ARG A 437 -5.51 17.82 29.23
N GLY A 438 -5.16 19.11 29.23
CA GLY A 438 -4.00 19.63 29.95
C GLY A 438 -2.68 19.36 29.23
N VAL A 439 -1.58 19.82 29.82
CA VAL A 439 -0.21 19.56 29.33
C VAL A 439 0.20 18.15 29.75
N ILE A 440 0.22 17.20 28.81
CA ILE A 440 0.59 15.80 29.05
C ILE A 440 1.59 15.34 27.99
N PHE A 441 2.80 14.97 28.41
CA PHE A 441 3.81 14.38 27.53
C PHE A 441 3.80 12.85 27.65
N ARG A 442 3.52 12.14 26.55
CA ARG A 442 3.54 10.66 26.55
C ARG A 442 4.96 10.13 26.44
N VAL A 443 5.21 8.91 26.91
CA VAL A 443 6.50 8.22 26.76
C VAL A 443 6.85 8.09 25.25
N PRO A 444 8.07 8.44 24.81
CA PRO A 444 8.45 8.39 23.40
C PRO A 444 8.32 6.99 22.77
N GLY A 445 7.46 6.85 21.75
CA GLY A 445 7.21 5.60 21.04
C GLY A 445 8.36 5.13 20.15
N ALA A 446 8.32 3.87 19.69
CA ALA A 446 9.46 3.27 18.96
C ALA A 446 9.79 3.94 17.62
N ILE A 447 11.10 4.09 17.36
CA ILE A 447 11.75 5.03 16.43
C ILE A 447 11.98 4.42 15.03
N HIS A 448 11.16 3.45 14.62
CA HIS A 448 11.33 2.82 13.30
C HIS A 448 10.93 3.79 12.19
N HIS A 449 11.71 3.85 11.10
CA HIS A 449 11.45 4.74 9.96
C HIS A 449 10.11 4.51 9.24
N ALA A 450 9.40 3.42 9.54
CA ALA A 450 8.05 3.10 9.06
C ALA A 450 6.92 3.57 10.00
N ARG A 451 7.20 4.53 10.90
CA ARG A 451 6.18 5.21 11.68
C ARG A 451 6.08 6.68 11.31
N TRP A 452 5.01 6.96 10.56
CA TRP A 452 4.42 8.27 10.35
C TRP A 452 4.47 9.13 11.63
N MET A 453 4.65 10.43 11.46
CA MET A 453 4.68 11.44 12.52
C MET A 453 5.82 11.32 13.56
N ALA A 454 6.53 10.19 13.66
CA ALA A 454 7.51 9.96 14.73
C ALA A 454 8.61 11.03 14.79
N LYS A 455 9.17 11.46 13.63
CA LYS A 455 10.19 12.53 13.60
C LYS A 455 9.65 13.86 14.16
N ALA A 456 8.40 14.20 13.87
CA ALA A 456 7.79 15.45 14.30
C ALA A 456 7.56 15.50 15.81
N ILE A 457 6.90 14.48 16.36
CA ILE A 457 6.66 14.31 17.81
C ILE A 457 7.97 14.35 18.59
N TYR A 458 9.01 13.65 18.09
CA TYR A 458 10.32 13.66 18.74
C TYR A 458 11.02 15.01 18.67
N CYS A 459 11.03 15.71 17.52
CA CYS A 459 11.65 17.04 17.43
C CYS A 459 10.98 18.04 18.39
N LEU A 460 9.64 18.11 18.40
CA LEU A 460 8.89 18.98 19.31
C LEU A 460 9.22 18.66 20.78
N LYS A 461 9.24 17.38 21.18
CA LYS A 461 9.62 16.98 22.55
C LYS A 461 11.06 17.33 22.89
N ILE A 462 12.02 17.00 22.03
CA ILE A 462 13.44 17.28 22.28
C ILE A 462 13.66 18.79 22.43
N PHE A 463 13.01 19.61 21.62
CA PHE A 463 13.11 21.07 21.75
C PHE A 463 12.45 21.61 23.02
N MET A 464 11.28 21.10 23.41
CA MET A 464 10.62 21.53 24.65
C MET A 464 11.38 21.10 25.92
N PHE A 465 12.16 20.02 25.84
CA PHE A 465 13.04 19.53 26.91
C PHE A 465 14.53 19.89 26.70
N ARG A 466 14.84 20.96 25.96
CA ARG A 466 16.22 21.40 25.68
C ARG A 466 17.09 21.67 26.92
N ASP A 467 16.48 22.13 28.02
CA ASP A 467 17.16 22.33 29.31
C ASP A 467 17.45 20.99 30.04
N GLU A 468 16.57 19.99 29.91
CA GLU A 468 16.65 18.69 30.58
C GLU A 468 17.51 17.68 29.80
N PHE A 469 17.47 17.75 28.47
CA PHE A 469 18.16 16.84 27.56
C PHE A 469 19.31 17.55 26.84
N LYS A 470 20.55 17.22 27.22
CA LYS A 470 21.76 17.87 26.70
C LYS A 470 21.91 17.71 25.18
N LEU A 471 21.71 18.81 24.46
CA LEU A 471 21.98 18.97 23.03
C LEU A 471 23.35 19.63 22.81
N SER A 472 23.98 19.38 21.67
CA SER A 472 25.00 20.30 21.14
C SER A 472 24.34 21.52 20.48
N PRO A 473 25.02 22.68 20.38
CA PRO A 473 24.46 23.88 19.73
C PRO A 473 24.04 23.67 18.27
N HIS A 474 24.62 22.67 17.60
CA HIS A 474 24.19 22.24 16.26
C HIS A 474 22.91 21.39 16.30
N GLU A 475 22.84 20.37 17.15
CA GLU A 475 21.62 19.54 17.32
C GLU A 475 20.42 20.42 17.75
N GLU A 476 20.62 21.39 18.65
CA GLU A 476 19.56 22.32 19.09
C GLU A 476 19.07 23.25 17.98
N ASN A 477 19.98 23.90 17.24
CA ASN A 477 19.60 24.75 16.11
C ASN A 477 18.91 23.97 14.98
N ALA A 478 19.42 22.80 14.65
CA ALA A 478 18.84 21.96 13.60
C ALA A 478 17.44 21.45 13.99
N ILE A 479 17.21 21.12 15.26
CA ILE A 479 15.87 20.75 15.76
C ILE A 479 14.95 21.98 15.82
N CYS A 480 15.47 23.16 16.18
CA CYS A 480 14.71 24.42 16.11
C CYS A 480 14.18 24.67 14.69
N ASP A 481 15.05 24.58 13.68
CA ASP A 481 14.68 24.78 12.26
C ASP A 481 13.60 23.78 11.81
N ILE A 482 13.73 22.51 12.22
CA ILE A 482 12.72 21.47 11.96
C ILE A 482 11.40 21.81 12.68
N CYS A 483 11.44 22.30 13.92
CA CYS A 483 10.22 22.66 14.65
C CYS A 483 9.49 23.85 14.02
N ILE A 484 10.19 24.90 13.60
CA ILE A 484 9.59 26.04 12.88
C ILE A 484 8.90 25.55 11.59
N PHE A 485 9.52 24.62 10.86
CA PHE A 485 8.91 24.01 9.68
C PHE A 485 7.66 23.18 10.02
N LEU A 486 7.71 22.40 11.10
CA LEU A 486 6.58 21.58 11.55
C LEU A 486 5.34 22.42 11.85
N ILE A 487 5.54 23.57 12.49
CA ILE A 487 4.50 24.54 12.82
C ILE A 487 3.99 25.26 11.57
N ARG A 488 4.87 25.92 10.79
CA ARG A 488 4.44 26.79 9.68
C ARG A 488 3.91 26.08 8.44
N VAL A 489 4.21 24.79 8.27
CA VAL A 489 3.90 24.06 7.02
C VAL A 489 3.33 22.66 7.28
N TYR A 490 3.96 21.88 8.16
CA TYR A 490 3.68 20.44 8.22
C TYR A 490 2.35 20.09 8.86
N VAL A 491 1.95 20.78 9.94
CA VAL A 491 0.75 20.40 10.71
C VAL A 491 -0.53 20.51 9.88
N GLU A 492 -0.77 21.66 9.26
CA GLU A 492 -1.95 21.87 8.39
C GLU A 492 -1.93 20.95 7.17
N ALA A 493 -0.76 20.80 6.53
CA ALA A 493 -0.57 19.92 5.39
C ALA A 493 -0.87 18.45 5.73
N TRP A 494 -0.43 17.97 6.89
CA TRP A 494 -0.67 16.60 7.35
C TRP A 494 -2.15 16.35 7.64
N PHE A 495 -2.81 17.24 8.39
CA PHE A 495 -4.20 17.04 8.78
C PHE A 495 -5.21 17.31 7.66
N CYS A 496 -4.87 18.14 6.67
CA CYS A 496 -5.68 18.28 5.45
C CYS A 496 -5.46 17.14 4.44
N ALA A 497 -4.40 16.34 4.57
CA ALA A 497 -4.02 15.26 3.66
C ALA A 497 -5.08 14.18 3.38
N PRO A 498 -5.96 13.77 4.32
CA PRO A 498 -7.00 12.76 4.06
C PRO A 498 -8.07 13.22 3.07
N SER A 499 -8.26 14.53 2.92
CA SER A 499 -9.33 15.09 2.09
C SER A 499 -8.95 15.05 0.61
N ALA A 500 -9.35 14.00 -0.11
CA ALA A 500 -9.18 13.91 -1.56
C ALA A 500 -9.76 15.12 -2.33
N ALA A 501 -10.75 15.79 -1.74
CA ALA A 501 -11.31 17.06 -2.23
C ALA A 501 -10.32 18.23 -2.12
N LYS A 502 -9.73 18.43 -0.94
CA LYS A 502 -8.77 19.52 -0.69
C LYS A 502 -7.38 19.21 -1.27
N ALA A 503 -7.01 17.93 -1.41
CA ALA A 503 -5.63 17.50 -1.66
C ALA A 503 -4.93 18.15 -2.88
N PRO A 504 -5.54 18.28 -4.07
CA PRO A 504 -4.88 18.98 -5.18
C PRO A 504 -4.65 20.46 -4.89
N TYR A 505 -5.63 21.15 -4.29
CA TYR A 505 -5.47 22.55 -3.87
C TYR A 505 -4.43 22.70 -2.74
N LEU A 506 -4.39 21.75 -1.82
CA LEU A 506 -3.44 21.68 -0.72
C LEU A 506 -2.00 21.54 -1.24
N ASP A 507 -1.77 20.77 -2.30
CA ASP A 507 -0.44 20.68 -2.95
C ASP A 507 0.04 22.06 -3.42
N PHE A 508 -0.81 22.83 -4.11
CA PHE A 508 -0.46 24.18 -4.56
C PHE A 508 -0.30 25.17 -3.40
N SER A 509 -1.09 25.02 -2.33
CA SER A 509 -0.95 25.81 -1.10
C SER A 509 0.39 25.51 -0.41
N VAL A 510 0.76 24.24 -0.27
CA VAL A 510 2.05 23.81 0.29
C VAL A 510 3.20 24.25 -0.61
N LEU A 511 3.12 24.12 -1.93
CA LEU A 511 4.13 24.65 -2.86
C LEU A 511 4.34 26.17 -2.68
N SER A 512 3.27 26.95 -2.60
CA SER A 512 3.35 28.41 -2.40
C SER A 512 3.93 28.77 -1.03
N THR A 513 3.54 28.04 0.01
CA THR A 513 4.03 28.22 1.39
C THR A 513 5.51 27.86 1.49
N LEU A 514 5.91 26.71 0.94
CA LEU A 514 7.31 26.27 0.85
C LEU A 514 8.19 27.28 0.11
N TYR A 515 7.69 27.92 -0.95
CA TYR A 515 8.47 28.94 -1.63
C TYR A 515 8.65 30.19 -0.78
N LYS A 516 7.60 30.69 -0.12
CA LYS A 516 7.73 31.79 0.86
C LYS A 516 8.67 31.43 2.01
N TYR A 517 8.68 30.16 2.42
CA TYR A 517 9.55 29.62 3.47
C TYR A 517 11.05 29.71 3.12
N GLN A 518 11.44 29.92 1.86
CA GLN A 518 12.86 30.12 1.50
C GLN A 518 13.48 31.36 2.20
N ASN A 519 12.63 32.33 2.58
CA ASN A 519 13.05 33.53 3.30
C ASN A 519 13.33 33.28 4.79
N ILE A 520 12.87 32.13 5.32
CA ILE A 520 13.14 31.62 6.67
C ILE A 520 14.30 30.63 6.61
N ASP A 521 14.22 29.66 5.70
CA ASP A 521 15.22 28.62 5.50
C ASP A 521 15.20 28.14 4.05
N SER A 522 16.20 28.58 3.28
CA SER A 522 16.36 28.26 1.86
C SER A 522 16.68 26.78 1.61
N ASP A 523 17.34 26.09 2.55
CA ASP A 523 17.72 24.68 2.40
C ASP A 523 16.55 23.75 2.70
N ILE A 524 15.79 24.01 3.77
CA ILE A 524 14.51 23.32 4.04
C ILE A 524 13.54 23.55 2.87
N SER A 525 13.40 24.78 2.39
CA SER A 525 12.56 25.11 1.24
C SER A 525 12.99 24.34 -0.01
N ARG A 526 14.27 24.40 -0.39
CA ARG A 526 14.88 23.69 -1.53
C ARG A 526 14.61 22.18 -1.47
N VAL A 527 14.89 21.55 -0.34
CA VAL A 527 14.74 20.09 -0.18
C VAL A 527 13.27 19.68 -0.20
N ALA A 528 12.39 20.41 0.48
CA ALA A 528 10.96 20.15 0.49
C ALA A 528 10.33 20.32 -0.90
N LEU A 529 10.67 21.42 -1.60
CA LEU A 529 10.23 21.69 -2.98
C LEU A 529 10.71 20.60 -3.93
N GLN A 530 11.95 20.12 -3.82
CA GLN A 530 12.44 19.02 -4.64
C GLN A 530 11.66 17.72 -4.39
N LYS A 531 11.35 17.39 -3.12
CA LYS A 531 10.57 16.19 -2.80
C LYS A 531 9.14 16.27 -3.31
N ILE A 532 8.41 17.37 -3.05
CA ILE A 532 7.00 17.47 -3.48
C ILE A 532 6.88 17.47 -5.02
N LYS A 533 7.77 18.16 -5.76
CA LYS A 533 7.81 18.09 -7.25
C LYS A 533 7.98 16.64 -7.76
N ASN A 534 8.88 15.86 -7.14
CA ASN A 534 9.11 14.45 -7.46
C ASN A 534 7.90 13.52 -7.21
N HIS A 535 6.85 14.00 -6.56
CA HIS A 535 5.58 13.28 -6.39
C HIS A 535 4.43 13.85 -7.25
N LEU A 536 4.50 15.14 -7.62
CA LEU A 536 3.45 15.81 -8.38
C LEU A 536 3.49 15.57 -9.90
N TRP A 537 4.59 15.10 -10.49
CA TRP A 537 4.65 14.82 -11.94
C TRP A 537 3.51 13.91 -12.41
N LYS A 538 3.14 12.88 -11.63
CA LYS A 538 1.99 12.00 -11.95
C LYS A 538 0.64 12.71 -11.96
N PHE A 539 0.50 13.84 -11.27
CA PHE A 539 -0.69 14.70 -11.37
C PHE A 539 -0.68 15.43 -12.72
N PHE A 540 0.40 16.17 -13.00
CA PHE A 540 0.50 16.98 -14.23
C PHE A 540 0.40 16.13 -15.50
N THR A 541 1.16 15.04 -15.61
CA THR A 541 1.09 14.10 -16.75
C THR A 541 -0.29 13.45 -16.92
N ARG A 542 -1.07 13.26 -15.85
CA ARG A 542 -2.39 12.59 -15.91
C ARG A 542 -3.54 13.53 -16.25
N PHE A 543 -3.38 14.83 -16.02
CA PHE A 543 -4.33 15.87 -16.40
C PHE A 543 -3.94 16.63 -17.69
N ASP A 544 -2.92 16.15 -18.41
CA ASP A 544 -2.33 16.78 -19.61
C ASP A 544 -1.93 18.26 -19.37
N LEU A 545 -1.35 18.51 -18.20
CA LEU A 545 -0.87 19.82 -17.78
C LEU A 545 0.66 19.88 -17.92
N SER A 546 1.17 21.01 -18.43
CA SER A 546 2.58 21.37 -18.32
C SER A 546 2.99 21.44 -16.84
N ASP A 547 4.12 20.82 -16.49
CA ASP A 547 4.81 21.00 -15.22
C ASP A 547 6.04 21.90 -15.34
N GLU A 548 6.30 22.49 -16.52
CA GLU A 548 7.49 23.32 -16.78
C GLU A 548 7.57 24.52 -15.85
N PHE A 549 6.42 25.08 -15.47
CA PHE A 549 6.33 26.18 -14.51
C PHE A 549 6.94 25.84 -13.15
N LEU A 550 7.01 24.56 -12.75
CA LEU A 550 7.69 24.14 -11.52
C LEU A 550 9.19 24.47 -11.54
N ASN A 551 9.78 24.68 -12.71
CA ASN A 551 11.18 25.09 -12.88
C ASN A 551 11.37 26.62 -12.89
N ILE A 552 10.26 27.38 -12.92
CA ILE A 552 10.20 28.84 -12.86
C ILE A 552 9.99 29.29 -11.42
N ASP A 553 10.51 30.46 -11.07
CA ASP A 553 10.31 31.17 -9.81
C ASP A 553 8.80 31.29 -9.44
N PRO A 554 8.35 30.73 -8.30
CA PRO A 554 6.95 30.82 -7.85
C PRO A 554 6.43 32.22 -7.54
N SER A 555 7.27 33.24 -7.39
CA SER A 555 6.82 34.64 -7.41
C SER A 555 6.28 35.05 -8.79
N GLN A 556 6.69 34.38 -9.87
CA GLN A 556 6.19 34.61 -11.23
C GLN A 556 5.09 33.63 -11.66
N TRP A 557 4.78 32.59 -10.86
CA TRP A 557 3.71 31.62 -11.18
C TRP A 557 2.35 32.31 -11.41
N HIS A 558 2.01 33.36 -10.66
CA HIS A 558 0.78 34.13 -10.86
C HIS A 558 0.69 34.88 -12.21
N LYS A 559 1.76 34.84 -13.02
CA LYS A 559 1.85 35.37 -14.39
C LYS A 559 2.13 34.28 -15.43
N ASN A 560 2.44 33.04 -14.99
CA ASN A 560 2.73 31.92 -15.88
C ASN A 560 1.42 31.23 -16.26
N GLU A 561 1.22 31.05 -17.56
CA GLU A 561 -0.04 30.56 -18.12
C GLU A 561 -0.34 29.11 -17.72
N ASP A 562 0.67 28.23 -17.67
CA ASP A 562 0.52 26.83 -17.26
C ASP A 562 0.08 26.71 -15.80
N PHE A 563 0.69 27.46 -14.87
CA PHE A 563 0.27 27.50 -13.47
C PHE A 563 -1.16 28.03 -13.34
N ILE A 564 -1.49 29.10 -14.06
CA ILE A 564 -2.84 29.67 -14.04
C ILE A 564 -3.86 28.65 -14.58
N ASN A 565 -3.52 27.92 -15.64
CA ASN A 565 -4.36 26.87 -16.23
C ASN A 565 -4.52 25.67 -15.29
N ALA A 566 -3.43 25.16 -14.73
CA ALA A 566 -3.45 24.08 -13.74
C ALA A 566 -4.28 24.47 -12.49
N LEU A 567 -4.04 25.66 -11.93
CA LEU A 567 -4.77 26.18 -10.79
C LEU A 567 -6.26 26.40 -11.10
N ASN A 568 -6.59 26.87 -12.31
CA ASN A 568 -7.98 27.04 -12.75
C ASN A 568 -8.68 25.72 -13.04
N LEU A 569 -7.97 24.69 -13.52
CA LEU A 569 -8.51 23.34 -13.66
C LEU A 569 -8.78 22.75 -12.27
N VAL A 570 -7.81 22.82 -11.36
CA VAL A 570 -7.92 22.36 -9.96
C VAL A 570 -9.08 23.04 -9.22
N LYS A 571 -9.23 24.37 -9.34
CA LYS A 571 -10.37 25.11 -8.76
C LYS A 571 -11.73 24.72 -9.36
N LYS A 572 -11.76 24.10 -10.54
CA LYS A 572 -12.98 23.59 -11.20
C LYS A 572 -13.23 22.10 -10.92
N LEU A 573 -12.29 21.37 -10.33
CA LEU A 573 -12.49 19.99 -9.86
C LEU A 573 -13.47 19.99 -8.67
N LYS A 574 -14.76 19.83 -8.97
CA LYS A 574 -15.78 19.62 -7.93
C LYS A 574 -15.67 18.21 -7.36
N VAL A 575 -15.10 18.12 -6.17
CA VAL A 575 -15.06 16.92 -5.33
C VAL A 575 -15.60 17.30 -3.97
N VAL A 576 -16.80 16.81 -3.63
CA VAL A 576 -17.54 17.13 -2.41
C VAL A 576 -18.18 15.83 -1.91
N ASN A 577 -18.12 15.56 -0.61
CA ASN A 577 -18.66 14.35 0.01
C ASN A 577 -19.29 14.63 1.38
N ASP A 578 -20.30 15.51 1.39
CA ASP A 578 -21.14 15.83 2.55
C ASP A 578 -21.78 14.61 3.28
N PRO A 579 -21.94 13.41 2.66
CA PRO A 579 -22.29 12.20 3.40
C PRO A 579 -21.33 11.83 4.55
N ALA A 580 -20.05 12.23 4.51
CA ALA A 580 -19.07 11.88 5.54
C ALA A 580 -19.45 12.43 6.93
N GLU A 581 -19.95 13.66 7.01
CA GLU A 581 -20.34 14.31 8.28
C GLU A 581 -21.50 13.58 8.97
N ARG A 582 -22.39 12.96 8.18
CA ARG A 582 -23.50 12.13 8.70
C ARG A 582 -23.01 10.75 9.16
N GLY A 583 -21.91 10.25 8.60
CA GLY A 583 -21.29 8.99 8.99
C GLY A 583 -20.67 9.03 10.39
N VAL A 584 -20.03 10.15 10.77
CA VAL A 584 -19.44 10.34 12.12
C VAL A 584 -20.52 10.15 13.20
N LYS A 585 -21.69 10.77 13.01
CA LYS A 585 -22.82 10.68 13.95
C LYS A 585 -23.30 9.24 14.18
N LEU A 586 -23.23 8.39 13.15
CA LEU A 586 -23.63 6.98 13.24
C LEU A 586 -22.54 6.09 13.88
N MET A 587 -21.28 6.51 13.84
CA MET A 587 -20.16 5.74 14.40
C MET A 587 -20.03 5.92 15.92
N GLU A 588 -20.44 7.07 16.47
CA GLU A 588 -20.56 7.28 17.92
C GLU A 588 -21.49 6.25 18.58
N ASP A 589 -22.67 6.01 17.99
CA ASP A 589 -23.68 5.08 18.52
C ASP A 589 -23.18 3.62 18.52
N TYR A 590 -22.43 3.21 17.49
CA TYR A 590 -22.03 1.81 17.29
C TYR A 590 -20.84 1.39 18.16
N ASN A 591 -19.87 2.29 18.38
CA ASN A 591 -18.55 1.97 18.93
C ASN A 591 -18.57 1.55 20.42
N ASN A 592 -19.68 1.76 21.12
CA ASN A 592 -19.89 1.28 22.49
C ASN A 592 -20.09 -0.25 22.60
N SER A 593 -20.06 -1.02 21.51
CA SER A 593 -20.65 -2.37 21.49
C SER A 593 -19.88 -3.52 20.79
N PHE A 594 -20.03 -4.72 21.37
CA PHE A 594 -19.82 -6.09 20.85
C PHE A 594 -18.42 -6.74 20.62
N THR A 595 -17.53 -6.42 19.66
CA THR A 595 -16.45 -7.38 19.20
C THR A 595 -15.00 -7.18 19.76
N LYS A 596 -14.12 -8.20 19.61
CA LYS A 596 -12.62 -8.18 19.74
C LYS A 596 -11.87 -9.32 18.98
N ASN A 597 -12.53 -10.13 18.12
CA ASN A 597 -11.83 -11.12 17.27
C ASN A 597 -11.30 -10.44 16.00
N GLU A 598 -10.16 -10.90 15.48
CA GLU A 598 -9.53 -10.36 14.25
C GLU A 598 -10.01 -11.05 12.96
N GLU A 599 -10.62 -12.24 13.04
CA GLU A 599 -11.38 -12.84 11.92
C GLU A 599 -12.89 -12.56 12.01
N GLN A 600 -13.29 -11.59 12.84
CA GLN A 600 -14.67 -11.05 12.92
C GLN A 600 -14.63 -9.51 13.04
N LYS A 601 -13.63 -8.93 12.38
CA LYS A 601 -13.50 -7.54 11.94
C LYS A 601 -13.14 -7.56 10.46
#